data_AF-A0A7S4VUA6-F1
#
_entry.id   AF-A0A7S4VUA6-F1
#
_cell.length_a   1.000
_cell.length_b   1.000
_cell.length_c   1.000
_cell.angle_alpha   90.00
_cell.angle_beta   90.00
_cell.angle_gamma   90.00
#
_symmetry.space_group_name_H-M   'P 1'
#
loop_
_entity.id
_entity.type
_entity.pdbx_description
1 polymer ?
#
loop_
_entity_poly.entity_id
_entity_poly.type
_entity_poly.pdbx_seq_one_letter_code
_entity_poly.pdbx_strand_id
1 'polypeptide(L)'
;FSLPQRKVDFIKLLKNLSEIYLLSTDEQILRNAARSMTLLSEGDHARLDDAKAGLKQLVSTIHARILKHALDQESNDNDSNSRRKSFRRRSCGPVANPADEGDEDELTKKLENETALFLNLHRSRIITLFNIFQIIWGMAKIQLRNLCKLLS
;
A
#
# COMPACT_ATOMS: atom_id res chain seq x y z
N PHE A 1 19.90 -22.93 -21.77
CA PHE A 1 18.78 -22.15 -21.20
C PHE A 1 17.47 -22.60 -21.81
N SER A 2 16.53 -23.12 -21.00
CA SER A 2 15.22 -23.58 -21.46
C SER A 2 14.12 -22.54 -21.22
N LEU A 3 13.01 -22.62 -21.97
CA LEU A 3 11.86 -21.72 -21.82
C LEU A 3 11.17 -21.78 -20.44
N PRO A 4 11.01 -22.96 -19.79
CA PRO A 4 10.45 -23.04 -18.44
C PRO A 4 11.27 -22.26 -17.39
N GLN A 5 12.59 -22.35 -17.46
CA GLN A 5 13.49 -21.63 -16.54
C GLN A 5 13.27 -20.12 -16.63
N ARG A 6 13.21 -19.57 -17.84
CA ARG A 6 12.93 -18.13 -18.07
C ARG A 6 11.58 -17.69 -17.48
N LYS A 7 10.55 -18.54 -17.48
CA LYS A 7 9.27 -18.22 -16.80
C LYS A 7 9.47 -18.12 -15.29
N VAL A 8 10.16 -19.08 -14.67
CA VAL A 8 10.43 -19.09 -13.23
C VAL A 8 11.22 -17.84 -12.81
N ASP A 9 12.25 -17.49 -13.57
CA ASP A 9 13.10 -16.33 -13.28
C ASP A 9 12.34 -15.00 -13.43
N PHE A 10 11.45 -14.89 -14.42
CA PHE A 10 10.57 -13.73 -14.59
C PHE A 10 9.58 -13.56 -13.42
N ILE A 11 8.96 -14.65 -12.95
CA ILE A 11 8.06 -14.62 -11.80
C ILE A 11 8.82 -14.27 -10.50
N LYS A 12 10.06 -14.75 -10.34
CA LYS A 12 10.94 -14.33 -9.23
C LYS A 12 11.23 -12.82 -9.29
N LEU A 13 11.57 -12.28 -10.45
CA LEU A 13 11.82 -10.85 -10.62
C LEU A 13 10.61 -10.00 -10.19
N LEU A 14 9.39 -10.34 -10.62
CA LEU A 14 8.17 -9.63 -10.23
C LEU A 14 7.93 -9.68 -8.71
N LYS A 15 8.15 -10.84 -8.08
CA LYS A 15 8.03 -10.99 -6.62
C LYS A 15 9.04 -10.12 -5.90
N ASN A 16 10.32 -10.17 -6.28
CA ASN A 16 11.37 -9.38 -5.66
C ASN A 16 11.12 -7.86 -5.80
N LEU A 17 10.66 -7.40 -6.97
CA LEU A 17 10.28 -5.99 -7.17
C LEU A 17 9.10 -5.58 -6.27
N SER A 18 8.10 -6.45 -6.14
CA SER A 18 6.95 -6.22 -5.26
C SER A 18 7.34 -6.16 -3.78
N GLU A 19 8.24 -7.06 -3.36
CA GLU A 19 8.77 -7.11 -1.99
C GLU A 19 9.61 -5.88 -1.65
N ILE A 20 10.55 -5.52 -2.53
CA ILE A 20 11.32 -4.27 -2.42
C ILE A 20 10.38 -3.06 -2.29
N TYR A 21 9.33 -2.99 -3.09
CA TYR A 21 8.36 -1.89 -3.03
C TYR A 21 7.55 -1.86 -1.71
N LEU A 22 7.15 -3.03 -1.19
CA LEU A 22 6.36 -3.16 0.04
C LEU A 22 7.17 -2.99 1.33
N LEU A 23 8.50 -3.11 1.27
CA LEU A 23 9.42 -2.94 2.40
C LEU A 23 10.09 -1.55 2.40
N SER A 24 10.38 -0.96 1.23
CA SER A 24 11.12 0.30 1.15
C SER A 24 10.35 1.50 1.66
N THR A 25 11.04 2.36 2.44
CA THR A 25 10.62 3.72 2.81
C THR A 25 11.24 4.79 1.91
N ASP A 26 12.36 4.47 1.24
CA ASP A 26 13.07 5.36 0.32
C ASP A 26 12.25 5.64 -0.96
N GLU A 27 11.98 6.91 -1.22
CA GLU A 27 11.16 7.33 -2.37
C GLU A 27 11.83 7.03 -3.72
N GLN A 28 13.17 7.08 -3.84
CA GLN A 28 13.85 6.70 -5.08
C GLN A 28 13.71 5.21 -5.35
N ILE A 29 13.86 4.37 -4.33
CA ILE A 29 13.66 2.92 -4.47
C ILE A 29 12.22 2.61 -4.85
N LEU A 30 11.24 3.26 -4.20
CA LEU A 30 9.82 3.15 -4.56
C LEU A 30 9.57 3.55 -6.03
N ARG A 31 10.02 4.75 -6.45
CA ARG A 31 9.84 5.23 -7.84
C ARG A 31 10.49 4.29 -8.85
N ASN A 32 11.70 3.79 -8.57
CA ASN A 32 12.42 2.88 -9.47
C ASN A 32 11.72 1.52 -9.58
N ALA A 33 11.32 0.90 -8.46
CA ALA A 33 10.60 -0.37 -8.48
C ALA A 33 9.23 -0.23 -9.13
N ALA A 34 8.46 0.84 -8.84
CA ALA A 34 7.18 1.11 -9.51
C ALA A 34 7.38 1.23 -11.03
N ARG A 35 8.34 2.06 -11.49
CA ARG A 35 8.65 2.21 -12.91
C ARG A 35 9.03 0.87 -13.56
N SER A 36 9.87 0.06 -12.92
CA SER A 36 10.24 -1.25 -13.42
C SER A 36 9.03 -2.19 -13.55
N MET A 37 8.15 -2.24 -12.55
CA MET A 37 6.94 -3.07 -12.61
C MET A 37 5.94 -2.57 -13.67
N THR A 38 5.78 -1.26 -13.83
CA THR A 38 4.93 -0.71 -14.90
C THR A 38 5.47 -1.09 -16.27
N LEU A 39 6.77 -0.87 -16.54
CA LEU A 39 7.42 -1.24 -17.81
C LEU A 39 7.32 -2.75 -18.12
N LEU A 40 7.41 -3.62 -17.11
CA LEU A 40 7.22 -5.07 -17.28
C LEU A 40 5.77 -5.47 -17.57
N SER A 41 4.79 -4.59 -17.29
CA SER A 41 3.36 -4.77 -17.56
C SER A 41 2.89 -4.08 -18.86
N GLU A 42 3.84 -3.57 -19.65
CA GLU A 42 3.64 -2.83 -20.91
C GLU A 42 4.17 -3.61 -22.13
N GLY A 43 3.73 -3.17 -23.32
CA GLY A 43 4.21 -3.72 -24.59
C GLY A 43 3.49 -4.99 -25.03
N ASP A 44 4.15 -5.79 -25.86
CA ASP A 44 3.66 -7.04 -26.40
C ASP A 44 4.72 -8.13 -26.22
N HIS A 45 4.52 -8.97 -25.20
CA HIS A 45 5.43 -10.06 -24.86
C HIS A 45 4.66 -11.20 -24.18
N ALA A 46 5.14 -12.44 -24.33
CA ALA A 46 4.49 -13.66 -23.84
C ALA A 46 4.40 -13.82 -22.29
N ARG A 47 4.64 -12.73 -21.54
CA ARG A 47 4.57 -12.64 -20.07
C ARG A 47 3.81 -11.40 -19.59
N LEU A 48 3.13 -10.70 -20.50
CA LEU A 48 2.38 -9.48 -20.20
C LEU A 48 1.29 -9.71 -19.15
N ASP A 49 0.57 -10.83 -19.24
CA ASP A 49 -0.49 -11.18 -18.28
C ASP A 49 0.07 -11.59 -16.92
N ASP A 50 1.19 -12.34 -16.89
CA ASP A 50 1.92 -12.67 -15.67
C ASP A 50 2.34 -11.37 -14.93
N ALA A 51 2.82 -10.36 -15.65
CA ALA A 51 3.21 -9.06 -15.08
C ALA A 51 2.03 -8.19 -14.64
N LYS A 52 0.96 -8.10 -15.44
CA LYS A 52 -0.27 -7.39 -15.06
C LYS A 52 -0.92 -8.02 -13.84
N ALA A 53 -0.88 -9.35 -13.70
CA ALA A 53 -1.36 -10.04 -12.51
C ALA A 53 -0.52 -9.67 -11.27
N GLY A 54 0.81 -9.66 -11.38
CA GLY A 54 1.71 -9.22 -10.32
C GLY A 54 1.46 -7.77 -9.88
N LEU A 55 1.34 -6.83 -10.83
CA LEU A 55 1.04 -5.43 -10.54
C LEU A 55 -0.33 -5.25 -9.86
N LYS A 56 -1.37 -5.96 -10.31
CA LYS A 56 -2.69 -5.98 -9.67
C LYS A 56 -2.62 -6.52 -8.23
N GLN A 57 -1.88 -7.60 -8.00
CA GLN A 57 -1.68 -8.18 -6.68
C GLN A 57 -0.97 -7.20 -5.73
N LEU A 58 0.03 -6.48 -6.22
CA LEU A 58 0.71 -5.44 -5.44
C LEU A 58 -0.24 -4.30 -5.05
N VAL A 59 -1.00 -3.75 -6.01
CA VAL A 59 -1.99 -2.69 -5.74
C VAL A 59 -3.04 -3.16 -4.74
N SER A 60 -3.55 -4.39 -4.89
CA SER A 60 -4.50 -5.00 -3.94
C SER A 60 -3.91 -5.14 -2.53
N THR A 61 -2.63 -5.51 -2.43
CA THR A 61 -1.91 -5.63 -1.15
C THR A 61 -1.76 -4.26 -0.45
N ILE A 62 -1.44 -3.21 -1.21
CA ILE A 62 -1.35 -1.83 -0.67
C ILE A 62 -2.73 -1.36 -0.20
N HIS A 63 -3.78 -1.61 -1.00
CA HIS A 63 -5.15 -1.24 -0.64
C HIS A 63 -5.64 -1.98 0.61
N ALA A 64 -5.37 -3.27 0.73
CA ALA A 64 -5.69 -4.06 1.93
C ALA A 64 -4.96 -3.54 3.18
N ARG A 65 -3.69 -3.11 3.06
CA ARG A 65 -2.96 -2.46 4.17
C ARG A 65 -3.58 -1.13 4.57
N ILE A 66 -3.94 -0.27 3.61
CA ILE A 66 -4.62 1.02 3.88
C ILE A 66 -5.95 0.78 4.61
N LEU A 67 -6.80 -0.12 4.10
CA LEU A 67 -8.08 -0.43 4.74
C LEU A 67 -7.90 -0.98 6.15
N LYS A 68 -6.90 -1.85 6.39
CA LYS A 68 -6.62 -2.36 7.73
C LYS A 68 -6.32 -1.22 8.71
N HIS A 69 -5.31 -0.39 8.41
CA HIS A 69 -4.93 0.69 9.32
C HIS A 69 -6.01 1.76 9.49
N ALA A 70 -6.86 2.00 8.47
CA ALA A 70 -7.99 2.93 8.58
C ALA A 70 -9.11 2.39 9.49
N LEU A 71 -9.43 1.08 9.41
CA LEU A 71 -10.44 0.46 10.27
C LEU A 71 -9.95 0.30 11.71
N ASP A 72 -8.68 -0.06 11.91
CA ASP A 72 -8.04 -0.15 13.23
C ASP A 72 -8.00 1.22 13.96
N GLN A 73 -8.11 2.33 13.21
CA GLN A 73 -8.17 3.69 13.77
C GLN A 73 -9.57 4.05 14.28
N GLU A 74 -10.64 3.67 13.58
CA GLU A 74 -12.03 3.95 13.97
C GLU A 74 -12.47 3.21 15.25
N SER A 75 -11.85 2.07 15.58
CA SER A 75 -12.12 1.35 16.83
C SER A 75 -11.59 2.04 18.08
N ASN A 76 -10.39 2.63 18.02
CA ASN A 76 -9.74 3.21 19.21
C ASN A 76 -10.34 4.56 19.61
N ASP A 77 -10.77 5.38 18.65
CA ASP A 77 -11.33 6.71 18.94
C ASP A 77 -12.76 6.64 19.55
N ASN A 78 -13.40 5.47 19.58
CA ASN A 78 -14.73 5.29 20.17
C ASN A 78 -14.73 4.99 21.69
N ASP A 79 -13.70 4.34 22.24
CA ASP A 79 -13.71 3.91 23.65
C ASP A 79 -13.32 5.04 24.63
N SER A 80 -12.68 6.11 24.14
CA SER A 80 -12.17 7.22 24.96
C SER A 80 -13.26 8.10 25.58
N ASN A 81 -14.54 7.91 25.23
CA ASN A 81 -15.64 8.83 25.57
C ASN A 81 -16.63 8.27 26.63
N SER A 82 -16.36 7.11 27.22
CA SER A 82 -17.29 6.43 28.17
C SER A 82 -17.17 6.86 29.65
N ARG A 83 -16.33 7.86 29.98
CA ARG A 83 -16.19 8.40 31.35
C ARG A 83 -17.12 9.58 31.65
N ARG A 84 -18.41 9.35 31.95
CA ARG A 84 -19.23 10.35 32.71
C ARG A 84 -20.48 9.79 33.43
N LYS A 85 -20.41 9.82 34.78
CA LYS A 85 -21.50 9.66 35.79
C LYS A 85 -22.13 8.25 35.87
N SER A 86 -22.32 7.63 37.04
CA SER A 86 -22.16 8.06 38.45
C SER A 86 -21.85 6.83 39.36
N PHE A 87 -21.80 6.81 40.71
CA PHE A 87 -22.39 7.67 41.76
C PHE A 87 -21.51 7.71 43.05
N ARG A 88 -22.14 7.85 44.23
CA ARG A 88 -21.60 7.82 45.61
C ARG A 88 -21.57 6.37 46.14
N ARG A 89 -20.81 5.94 47.16
CA ARG A 89 -20.46 6.60 48.45
C ARG A 89 -19.50 5.72 49.32
N ARG A 90 -18.47 6.31 49.97
CA ARG A 90 -17.70 5.80 51.18
C ARG A 90 -16.91 4.46 51.03
N SER A 91 -15.77 4.20 51.68
CA SER A 91 -14.94 4.94 52.67
C SER A 91 -13.52 4.35 52.79
N CYS A 92 -12.53 5.21 53.12
CA CYS A 92 -11.20 4.95 53.72
C CYS A 92 -10.19 4.00 53.01
N GLY A 93 -8.94 4.47 52.86
CA GLY A 93 -7.80 3.69 52.33
C GLY A 93 -7.15 2.74 53.36
N PRO A 94 -5.96 2.18 53.07
CA PRO A 94 -4.77 3.00 52.82
C PRO A 94 -4.20 2.95 51.39
N VAL A 95 -3.23 3.83 51.15
CA VAL A 95 -2.59 4.09 49.85
C VAL A 95 -1.64 2.96 49.46
N ALA A 96 -1.88 2.35 48.30
CA ALA A 96 -0.86 1.71 47.48
C ALA A 96 -1.08 2.22 46.04
N ASN A 97 -0.09 2.92 45.48
CA ASN A 97 -0.18 3.43 44.12
C ASN A 97 -0.21 2.25 43.14
N PRO A 98 -1.22 2.11 42.27
CA PRO A 98 -1.00 1.42 41.01
C PRO A 98 -0.09 2.32 40.18
N ALA A 99 1.03 1.78 39.70
CA ALA A 99 1.80 2.44 38.66
C ALA A 99 0.93 2.49 37.40
N ASP A 100 0.71 3.70 36.88
CA ASP A 100 -0.16 3.97 35.73
C ASP A 100 0.59 3.68 34.42
N GLU A 101 1.02 2.42 34.24
CA GLU A 101 1.83 1.95 33.10
C GLU A 101 0.97 1.58 31.88
N GLY A 102 -0.15 2.30 31.66
CA GLY A 102 -1.13 2.00 30.60
C GLY A 102 -0.94 2.78 29.29
N ASP A 103 -0.61 4.08 29.37
CA ASP A 103 -0.82 5.01 28.24
C ASP A 103 0.32 5.06 27.20
N GLU A 104 1.59 4.80 27.58
CA GLU A 104 2.72 4.94 26.63
C GLU A 104 2.72 3.86 25.53
N ASP A 105 2.28 2.65 25.85
CA ASP A 105 2.19 1.51 24.91
C ASP A 105 0.93 1.61 23.99
N GLU A 106 0.00 2.53 24.26
CA GLU A 106 -1.11 2.84 23.35
C GLU A 106 -0.77 4.02 22.41
N LEU A 107 -0.15 5.08 22.95
CA LEU A 107 0.33 6.24 22.18
C LEU A 107 1.34 5.84 21.09
N THR A 108 2.29 4.96 21.41
CA THR A 108 3.29 4.45 20.46
C THR A 108 2.64 3.65 19.33
N LYS A 109 1.73 2.71 19.65
CA LYS A 109 0.99 1.95 18.63
C LYS A 109 0.13 2.82 17.73
N LYS A 110 -0.48 3.89 18.25
CA LYS A 110 -1.22 4.86 17.42
C LYS A 110 -0.29 5.57 16.43
N LEU A 111 0.87 6.04 16.87
CA LEU A 111 1.88 6.67 16.02
C LEU A 111 2.44 5.72 14.95
N GLU A 112 2.69 4.45 15.30
CA GLU A 112 3.12 3.42 14.35
C GLU A 112 2.05 3.15 13.28
N ASN A 113 0.77 3.03 13.68
CA ASN A 113 -0.34 2.86 12.75
C ASN A 113 -0.53 4.06 11.81
N GLU A 114 -0.47 5.29 12.32
CA GLU A 114 -0.54 6.51 11.50
C GLU A 114 0.63 6.58 10.50
N THR A 115 1.85 6.24 10.95
CA THR A 115 3.05 6.20 10.09
C THR A 115 2.91 5.12 9.01
N ALA A 116 2.38 3.94 9.35
CA ALA A 116 2.13 2.87 8.40
C ALA A 116 1.02 3.22 7.39
N LEU A 117 -0.06 3.88 7.82
CA LEU A 117 -1.12 4.38 6.95
C LEU A 117 -0.57 5.41 5.96
N PHE A 118 0.16 6.42 6.44
CA PHE A 118 0.80 7.44 5.62
C PHE A 118 1.73 6.82 4.56
N LEU A 119 2.59 5.87 4.96
CA LEU A 119 3.52 5.21 4.06
C LEU A 119 2.81 4.38 2.98
N ASN A 120 1.73 3.68 3.33
CA ASN A 120 0.96 2.91 2.35
C ASN A 120 0.13 3.82 1.42
N LEU A 121 -0.39 4.95 1.90
CA LEU A 121 -1.00 5.99 1.05
C LEU A 121 0.03 6.61 0.08
N HIS A 122 1.25 6.89 0.54
CA HIS A 122 2.33 7.42 -0.29
C HIS A 122 2.73 6.42 -1.40
N ARG A 123 2.89 5.12 -1.04
CA ARG A 123 3.07 4.02 -2.01
C ARG A 123 1.91 3.93 -3.01
N SER A 124 0.66 4.02 -2.55
CA SER A 124 -0.52 4.02 -3.43
C SER A 124 -0.47 5.19 -4.43
N ARG A 125 -0.11 6.40 -3.99
CA ARG A 125 0.07 7.57 -4.86
C ARG A 125 1.17 7.37 -5.91
N ILE A 126 2.33 6.84 -5.53
CA ILE A 126 3.43 6.58 -6.48
C ILE A 126 2.98 5.60 -7.57
N ILE A 127 2.40 4.46 -7.20
CA ILE A 127 2.04 3.43 -8.18
C ILE A 127 0.82 3.81 -9.05
N THR A 128 -0.09 4.66 -8.54
CA THR A 128 -1.22 5.18 -9.31
C THR A 128 -0.81 6.26 -10.31
N LEU A 129 0.19 7.10 -10.00
CA LEU A 129 0.74 8.06 -10.98
C LEU A 129 1.18 7.36 -12.27
N PHE A 130 1.96 6.27 -12.16
CA PHE A 130 2.38 5.50 -13.33
C PHE A 130 1.19 4.85 -14.08
N ASN A 131 0.15 4.37 -13.38
CA ASN A 131 -1.06 3.83 -14.01
C ASN A 131 -1.92 4.90 -14.72
N ILE A 132 -2.03 6.12 -14.18
CA ILE A 132 -2.78 7.22 -14.81
C ILE A 132 -2.10 7.63 -16.12
N PHE A 133 -0.77 7.76 -16.12
CA PHE A 133 -0.02 7.99 -17.36
C PHE A 133 -0.24 6.88 -18.39
N GLN A 134 -0.39 5.61 -17.98
CA GLN A 134 -0.70 4.51 -18.91
C GLN A 134 -2.10 4.60 -19.54
N ILE A 135 -3.12 5.05 -18.81
CA ILE A 135 -4.47 5.28 -19.39
C ILE A 135 -4.39 6.39 -20.44
N ILE A 136 -3.79 7.53 -20.08
CA ILE A 136 -3.67 8.70 -20.97
C ILE A 136 -2.82 8.38 -22.21
N TRP A 137 -1.68 7.70 -22.03
CA TRP A 137 -0.80 7.29 -23.12
C TRP A 137 -1.40 6.20 -24.00
N GLY A 138 -2.13 5.24 -23.41
CA GLY A 138 -2.89 4.23 -24.13
C GLY A 138 -3.95 4.85 -25.04
N MET A 139 -4.73 5.81 -24.53
CA MET A 139 -5.68 6.58 -25.32
C MET A 139 -5.00 7.38 -26.44
N ALA A 140 -3.90 8.09 -26.13
CA ALA A 140 -3.13 8.83 -27.13
C ALA A 140 -2.60 7.92 -28.25
N LYS A 141 -2.09 6.72 -27.92
CA LYS A 141 -1.57 5.73 -28.89
C LYS A 141 -2.66 5.06 -29.74
N ILE A 142 -3.92 5.08 -29.29
CA ILE A 142 -5.08 4.65 -30.09
C ILE A 142 -5.49 5.77 -31.06
N GLN A 143 -5.61 7.01 -30.56
CA GLN A 143 -5.93 8.17 -31.39
C GLN A 143 -4.90 8.38 -32.51
N LEU A 144 -3.60 8.27 -32.19
CA LEU A 144 -2.52 8.39 -33.17
C LEU A 144 -2.60 7.31 -34.26
N ARG A 145 -2.93 6.05 -33.89
CA ARG A 145 -3.10 4.96 -34.86
C ARG A 145 -4.31 5.16 -35.78
N ASN A 146 -5.39 5.75 -35.28
CA ASN A 146 -6.56 6.05 -36.10
C ASN A 146 -6.29 7.23 -37.05
N LEU A 147 -5.57 8.27 -36.58
CA LEU A 147 -5.08 9.36 -37.42
C LEU A 147 -4.18 8.88 -38.56
N CYS A 148 -3.20 8.00 -38.29
CA CYS A 148 -2.35 7.45 -39.34
C CYS A 148 -3.12 6.62 -40.39
N LYS A 149 -4.21 5.94 -40.00
CA LYS A 149 -5.08 5.18 -40.92
C LYS A 149 -6.00 6.07 -41.77
N LEU A 150 -6.24 7.32 -41.37
CA LEU A 150 -7.03 8.29 -42.14
C LEU A 150 -6.16 9.08 -43.14
N LEU A 151 -4.83 8.92 -43.07
CA LEU A 151 -3.84 9.62 -43.89
C LEU A 151 -3.08 8.70 -44.86
N SER A 152 -3.49 7.42 -44.98
CA SER A 152 -2.95 6.43 -45.93
C SER A 152 -4.04 5.87 -46.83
#